data_AF-A0A7G9QX93-F1
#
_entry.id   AF-A0A7G9QX93-F1
#
_cell.length_a   1.000
_cell.length_b   1.000
_cell.length_c   1.000
_cell.angle_alpha   90.00
_cell.angle_beta   90.00
_cell.angle_gamma   90.00
#
_symmetry.space_group_name_H-M   'P 1'
#
loop_
_entity.id
_entity.type
_entity.pdbx_description
1 polymer ?
#
loop_
_entity_poly.entity_id
_entity_poly.type
_entity_poly.pdbx_seq_one_letter_code
_entity_poly.pdbx_strand_id
1 'polypeptide(L)'
;MSEPIRIDAVTLQILINRAERLHAAAFPPADCGRVDVPRELDAVRQRLNAQREEHLQPWFVLLDEGIQFFIQFERYLYEVPPSSNLMSYAVTISKLKRDLVSIRELLAFGQDMAANVLARTFIENIEIAMALALDAATCEAFAHTTDTNAFWNKHIGYGRVYEQMLQYSAACDVDDARARQLVERHKEAKKLFSDSTHGGRESSLFTAFSPSLTNSDEVHFLSLGAHTYHTQFLALFVAQEIQAFAGSIVKGTMSRNPLHLYRGFKSTGRFMNAAASAHVLQELLARYETQLESSAAT
;
A
#
# COMPACT_ATOMS: atom_id res chain seq x y z
N MET A 1 1.60 33.56 11.21
CA MET A 1 0.77 32.59 10.45
C MET A 1 0.15 33.35 9.30
N SER A 2 0.42 32.96 8.06
CA SER A 2 -0.27 33.54 6.90
C SER A 2 -1.73 33.09 6.91
N GLU A 3 -2.65 33.98 6.53
CA GLU A 3 -4.05 33.59 6.33
C GLU A 3 -4.13 32.46 5.28
N PRO A 4 -5.04 31.48 5.47
CA PRO A 4 -5.25 30.43 4.49
C PRO A 4 -5.74 31.04 3.19
N ILE A 5 -5.05 30.74 2.08
CA ILE A 5 -5.44 31.16 0.74
C ILE A 5 -6.81 30.53 0.44
N ARG A 6 -7.79 31.39 0.11
CA ARG A 6 -9.13 30.97 -0.35
C ARG A 6 -9.39 31.59 -1.71
N ILE A 7 -9.87 30.78 -2.65
CA ILE A 7 -10.41 31.29 -3.91
C ILE A 7 -11.79 31.84 -3.61
N ASP A 8 -12.01 33.13 -3.85
CA ASP A 8 -13.32 33.74 -3.62
C ASP A 8 -14.34 33.27 -4.68
N ALA A 9 -15.61 33.21 -4.27
CA ALA A 9 -16.68 32.68 -5.11
C ALA A 9 -16.88 33.50 -6.39
N VAL A 10 -16.61 34.81 -6.37
CA VAL A 10 -16.78 35.69 -7.52
C VAL A 10 -15.73 35.38 -8.59
N THR A 11 -14.47 35.27 -8.20
CA THR A 11 -13.38 34.87 -9.10
C THR A 11 -13.64 33.50 -9.72
N LEU A 12 -14.07 32.53 -8.91
CA LEU A 12 -14.42 31.20 -9.42
C LEU A 12 -15.56 31.26 -10.44
N GLN A 13 -16.63 32.01 -10.16
CA GLN A 13 -17.77 32.16 -11.06
C GLN A 13 -17.38 32.83 -12.39
N ILE A 14 -16.49 33.82 -12.37
CA ILE A 14 -15.99 34.46 -13.60
C ILE A 14 -15.27 33.44 -14.49
N LEU A 15 -14.45 32.57 -13.91
CA LEU A 15 -13.75 31.51 -14.64
C LEU A 15 -14.71 30.43 -15.16
N ILE A 16 -15.74 30.08 -14.38
CA ILE A 16 -16.82 29.19 -14.81
C ILE A 16 -17.51 29.74 -16.06
N ASN A 17 -17.97 31.00 -16.01
CA ASN A 17 -18.65 31.65 -17.14
C ASN A 17 -17.74 31.78 -18.38
N ARG A 18 -16.41 31.83 -18.22
CA ARG A 18 -15.46 31.78 -19.35
C ARG A 18 -15.37 30.40 -19.97
N ALA A 19 -15.31 29.34 -19.15
CA ALA A 19 -15.28 27.97 -19.63
C ALA A 19 -16.58 27.60 -20.39
N GLU A 20 -17.75 28.05 -19.91
CA GLU A 20 -19.03 27.82 -20.59
C GLU A 20 -19.08 28.46 -21.99
N ARG A 21 -18.49 29.65 -22.14
CA ARG A 21 -18.35 30.30 -23.45
C ARG A 21 -17.44 29.51 -24.40
N LEU A 22 -16.39 28.87 -23.88
CA LEU A 22 -15.53 28.00 -24.68
C LEU A 22 -16.27 26.72 -25.13
N HIS A 23 -17.07 26.11 -24.25
CA HIS A 23 -17.92 24.97 -24.63
C HIS A 23 -18.92 25.33 -25.73
N ALA A 24 -19.57 26.48 -25.61
CA ALA A 24 -20.52 26.96 -26.63
C ALA A 24 -19.85 27.30 -27.98
N ALA A 25 -18.55 27.62 -27.96
CA ALA A 25 -17.76 27.94 -29.15
C ALA A 25 -17.09 26.72 -29.81
N ALA A 26 -17.14 25.53 -29.19
CA ALA A 26 -16.57 24.31 -29.76
C ALA A 26 -17.34 23.85 -31.01
N PHE A 27 -16.64 23.33 -32.02
CA PHE A 27 -17.27 22.67 -33.17
C PHE A 27 -16.69 21.26 -33.36
N PRO A 28 -17.51 20.19 -33.23
CA PRO A 28 -18.91 20.22 -32.77
C PRO A 28 -19.05 20.76 -31.33
N PRO A 29 -20.24 21.26 -30.93
CA PRO A 29 -20.49 21.65 -29.54
C PRO A 29 -20.13 20.50 -28.61
N ALA A 30 -19.52 20.79 -27.45
CA ALA A 30 -19.16 19.75 -26.51
C ALA A 30 -20.41 19.00 -26.01
N ASP A 31 -20.39 17.67 -26.09
CA ASP A 31 -21.52 16.80 -25.70
C ASP A 31 -21.87 16.90 -24.20
N CYS A 32 -20.95 17.40 -23.38
CA CYS A 32 -21.18 17.68 -21.97
C CYS A 32 -20.55 19.01 -21.55
N GLY A 33 -21.24 19.71 -20.65
CA GLY A 33 -20.75 20.94 -20.02
C GLY A 33 -19.72 20.64 -18.92
N ARG A 34 -19.56 21.59 -17.99
CA ARG A 34 -18.72 21.35 -16.81
C ARG A 34 -19.30 20.24 -15.94
N VAL A 35 -18.43 19.40 -15.37
CA VAL A 35 -18.80 18.32 -14.45
C VAL A 35 -18.77 18.82 -13.00
N ASP A 36 -19.81 18.46 -12.23
CA ASP A 36 -19.84 18.65 -10.78
C ASP A 36 -19.02 17.53 -10.10
N VAL A 37 -17.70 17.77 -9.99
CA VAL A 37 -16.75 16.77 -9.50
C VAL A 37 -17.14 16.19 -8.13
N PRO A 38 -17.46 16.98 -7.08
CA PRO A 38 -17.92 16.43 -5.81
C PRO A 38 -19.10 15.46 -5.95
N ARG A 39 -20.12 15.85 -6.72
CA ARG A 39 -21.30 15.01 -6.93
C ARG A 39 -20.98 13.70 -7.64
N GLU A 40 -20.16 13.74 -8.70
CA GLU A 40 -19.75 12.53 -9.42
C GLU A 40 -18.91 11.60 -8.54
N LEU A 41 -17.98 12.16 -7.73
CA LEU A 41 -17.18 11.36 -6.80
C LEU A 41 -18.06 10.71 -5.71
N ASP A 42 -19.05 11.43 -5.17
CA ASP A 42 -19.96 10.86 -4.16
C ASP A 42 -20.85 9.76 -4.72
N ALA A 43 -21.33 9.91 -5.96
CA ALA A 43 -22.07 8.86 -6.66
C ALA A 43 -21.22 7.59 -6.83
N VAL A 44 -19.93 7.75 -7.19
CA VAL A 44 -18.99 6.63 -7.30
C VAL A 44 -18.78 5.96 -5.95
N ARG A 45 -18.56 6.72 -4.86
CA ARG A 45 -18.39 6.15 -3.50
C ARG A 45 -19.60 5.33 -3.09
N GLN A 46 -20.81 5.83 -3.31
CA GLN A 46 -22.03 5.13 -2.93
C GLN A 46 -22.17 3.79 -3.67
N ARG A 47 -21.97 3.80 -4.99
CA ARG A 47 -22.02 2.61 -5.83
C ARG A 47 -20.97 1.57 -5.41
N LEU A 48 -19.72 2.01 -5.29
CA LEU A 48 -18.60 1.11 -4.97
C LEU A 48 -18.64 0.60 -3.52
N ASN A 49 -19.16 1.38 -2.57
CA ASN A 49 -19.36 0.87 -1.21
C ASN A 49 -20.34 -0.30 -1.19
N ALA A 50 -21.46 -0.22 -1.92
CA ALA A 50 -22.41 -1.33 -2.01
C ALA A 50 -21.76 -2.58 -2.61
N GLN A 51 -21.06 -2.44 -3.74
CA GLN A 51 -20.33 -3.56 -4.36
C GLN A 51 -19.24 -4.13 -3.45
N ARG A 52 -18.55 -3.29 -2.68
CA ARG A 52 -17.54 -3.75 -1.73
C ARG A 52 -18.15 -4.63 -0.65
N GLU A 53 -19.23 -4.17 0.00
CA GLU A 53 -19.88 -4.94 1.05
C GLU A 53 -20.42 -6.29 0.53
N GLU A 54 -20.88 -6.32 -0.72
CA GLU A 54 -21.43 -7.54 -1.33
C GLU A 54 -20.35 -8.52 -1.81
N HIS A 55 -19.28 -8.04 -2.45
CA HIS A 55 -18.35 -8.90 -3.19
C HIS A 55 -16.89 -8.85 -2.73
N LEU A 56 -16.48 -7.82 -1.99
CA LEU A 56 -15.07 -7.59 -1.64
C LEU A 56 -14.81 -7.55 -0.13
N GLN A 57 -15.84 -7.71 0.70
CA GLN A 57 -15.74 -7.57 2.15
C GLN A 57 -14.58 -8.37 2.75
N PRO A 58 -14.34 -9.65 2.39
CA PRO A 58 -13.24 -10.42 2.98
C PRO A 58 -11.86 -9.80 2.69
N TRP A 59 -11.62 -9.33 1.47
CA TRP A 59 -10.37 -8.69 1.06
C TRP A 59 -10.12 -7.39 1.82
N PHE A 60 -11.16 -6.59 2.04
CA PHE A 60 -11.05 -5.34 2.80
C PHE A 60 -10.84 -5.59 4.30
N VAL A 61 -11.43 -6.64 4.87
CA VAL A 61 -11.14 -7.03 6.26
C VAL A 61 -9.66 -7.38 6.44
N LEU A 62 -9.05 -8.10 5.49
CA LEU A 62 -7.61 -8.39 5.53
C LEU A 62 -6.76 -7.12 5.53
N LEU A 63 -7.11 -6.14 4.68
CA LEU A 63 -6.43 -4.85 4.62
C LEU A 63 -6.60 -4.05 5.92
N ASP A 64 -7.81 -4.01 6.46
CA ASP A 64 -8.14 -3.27 7.68
C ASP A 64 -7.40 -3.87 8.89
N GLU A 65 -7.24 -5.19 8.99
CA GLU A 65 -6.39 -5.83 10.01
C GLU A 65 -4.90 -5.51 9.82
N GLY A 66 -4.42 -5.45 8.58
CA GLY A 66 -3.08 -4.97 8.29
C GLY A 66 -2.84 -3.52 8.72
N ILE A 67 -3.83 -2.64 8.51
CA ILE A 67 -3.80 -1.26 8.98
C ILE A 67 -3.76 -1.21 10.51
N GLN A 68 -4.57 -2.03 11.18
CA GLN A 68 -4.56 -2.13 12.64
C GLN A 68 -3.17 -2.52 13.16
N PHE A 69 -2.52 -3.53 12.55
CA PHE A 69 -1.15 -3.89 12.90
C PHE A 69 -0.20 -2.69 12.84
N PHE A 70 -0.16 -1.98 11.71
CA PHE A 70 0.75 -0.84 11.55
C PHE A 70 0.43 0.32 12.49
N ILE A 71 -0.84 0.61 12.76
CA ILE A 71 -1.24 1.63 13.75
C ILE A 71 -0.72 1.27 15.14
N GLN A 72 -0.94 0.04 15.59
CA GLN A 72 -0.54 -0.39 16.93
C GLN A 72 0.98 -0.49 17.03
N PHE A 73 1.64 -1.01 16.00
CA PHE A 73 3.08 -1.15 15.98
C PHE A 73 3.79 0.21 15.94
N GLU A 74 3.32 1.14 15.12
CA GLU A 74 3.82 2.53 15.14
C GLU A 74 3.68 3.15 16.53
N ARG A 75 2.48 3.06 17.15
CA ARG A 75 2.25 3.58 18.51
C ARG A 75 3.17 2.94 19.54
N TYR A 76 3.53 1.67 19.36
CA TYR A 76 4.50 0.96 20.19
C TYR A 76 5.92 1.54 20.01
N LEU A 77 6.38 1.74 18.77
CA LEU A 77 7.71 2.27 18.48
C LEU A 77 7.95 3.68 19.06
N TYR A 78 6.88 4.47 19.23
CA TYR A 78 6.92 5.79 19.84
C TYR A 78 6.56 5.81 21.35
N GLU A 79 6.48 4.67 22.04
CA GLU A 79 6.25 4.67 23.50
C GLU A 79 7.40 5.28 24.29
N VAL A 80 8.61 5.19 23.78
CA VAL A 80 9.82 5.76 24.37
C VAL A 80 10.53 6.65 23.34
N PRO A 81 11.27 7.69 23.77
CA PRO A 81 12.08 8.49 22.85
C PRO A 81 13.00 7.57 22.04
N PRO A 82 12.88 7.54 20.70
CA PRO A 82 13.63 6.61 19.90
C PRO A 82 15.09 7.05 19.81
N SER A 83 16.01 6.07 19.83
CA SER A 83 17.39 6.30 19.38
C SER A 83 17.41 6.69 17.90
N SER A 84 18.52 7.21 17.39
CA SER A 84 18.68 7.49 15.95
C SER A 84 18.31 6.29 15.08
N ASN A 85 18.75 5.09 15.46
CA ASN A 85 18.49 3.87 14.69
C ASN A 85 17.02 3.43 14.76
N LEU A 86 16.42 3.49 15.95
CA LEU A 86 15.00 3.20 16.12
C LEU A 86 14.13 4.23 15.38
N MET A 87 14.56 5.49 15.33
CA MET A 87 13.84 6.56 14.62
C MET A 87 13.76 6.26 13.13
N SER A 88 14.87 5.89 12.47
CA SER A 88 14.89 5.49 11.05
C SER A 88 13.90 4.37 10.73
N TYR A 89 13.83 3.37 11.59
CA TYR A 89 12.87 2.28 11.45
C TYR A 89 11.44 2.77 11.70
N ALA A 90 11.19 3.51 12.77
CA ALA A 90 9.86 4.02 13.13
C ALA A 90 9.24 4.93 12.06
N VAL A 91 10.03 5.82 11.44
CA VAL A 91 9.54 6.67 10.33
C VAL A 91 9.24 5.84 9.08
N THR A 92 9.98 4.76 8.84
CA THR A 92 9.73 3.82 7.74
C THR A 92 8.42 3.04 7.97
N ILE A 93 8.19 2.56 9.19
CA ILE A 93 6.91 1.95 9.61
C ILE A 93 5.75 2.95 9.47
N SER A 94 5.98 4.23 9.81
CA SER A 94 4.99 5.30 9.65
C SER A 94 4.64 5.54 8.18
N LYS A 95 5.62 5.41 7.27
CA LYS A 95 5.42 5.48 5.82
C LYS A 95 4.63 4.27 5.31
N LEU A 96 5.01 3.05 5.70
CA LEU A 96 4.26 1.82 5.36
C LEU A 96 2.79 1.90 5.75
N LYS A 97 2.49 2.40 6.96
CA LYS A 97 1.11 2.65 7.40
C LYS A 97 0.35 3.59 6.47
N ARG A 98 0.98 4.70 6.05
CA ARG A 98 0.35 5.69 5.16
C ARG A 98 0.13 5.13 3.75
N ASP A 99 1.12 4.40 3.24
CA ASP A 99 1.01 3.72 1.95
C ASP A 99 -0.16 2.73 1.98
N LEU A 100 -0.26 1.90 3.03
CA LEU A 100 -1.34 0.93 3.18
C LEU A 100 -2.74 1.57 3.27
N VAL A 101 -2.90 2.62 4.09
CA VAL A 101 -4.16 3.37 4.15
C VAL A 101 -4.52 3.93 2.77
N SER A 102 -3.54 4.45 2.03
CA SER A 102 -3.75 5.00 0.69
C SER A 102 -4.12 3.91 -0.32
N ILE A 103 -3.45 2.75 -0.28
CA ILE A 103 -3.79 1.59 -1.10
C ILE A 103 -5.24 1.17 -0.83
N ARG A 104 -5.61 1.01 0.45
CA ARG A 104 -6.97 0.62 0.85
C ARG A 104 -8.02 1.60 0.34
N GLU A 105 -7.77 2.91 0.43
CA GLU A 105 -8.70 3.93 -0.07
C GLU A 105 -8.78 3.98 -1.59
N LEU A 106 -7.67 3.81 -2.30
CA LEU A 106 -7.66 3.72 -3.77
C LEU A 106 -8.42 2.49 -4.25
N LEU A 107 -8.21 1.34 -3.62
CA LEU A 107 -8.98 0.12 -3.90
C LEU A 107 -10.47 0.32 -3.59
N ALA A 108 -10.81 0.97 -2.48
CA ALA A 108 -12.21 1.28 -2.14
C ALA A 108 -12.88 2.15 -3.21
N PHE A 109 -12.11 3.04 -3.84
CA PHE A 109 -12.57 3.91 -4.92
C PHE A 109 -12.39 3.31 -6.33
N GLY A 110 -11.96 2.05 -6.45
CA GLY A 110 -11.79 1.37 -7.74
C GLY A 110 -10.68 1.97 -8.61
N GLN A 111 -9.59 2.40 -7.98
CA GLN A 111 -8.41 3.01 -8.60
C GLN A 111 -7.21 2.05 -8.57
N ASP A 112 -7.41 0.84 -9.11
CA ASP A 112 -6.48 -0.28 -9.04
C ASP A 112 -5.09 0.04 -9.58
N MET A 113 -5.00 0.74 -10.71
CA MET A 113 -3.70 1.09 -11.31
C MET A 113 -2.92 2.10 -10.48
N ALA A 114 -3.60 3.07 -9.86
CA ALA A 114 -2.96 3.97 -8.90
C ALA A 114 -2.53 3.21 -7.64
N ALA A 115 -3.34 2.25 -7.18
CA ALA A 115 -3.00 1.39 -6.06
C ALA A 115 -1.77 0.52 -6.35
N ASN A 116 -1.58 0.01 -7.58
CA ASN A 116 -0.38 -0.73 -7.98
C ASN A 116 0.91 0.09 -7.81
N VAL A 117 0.88 1.38 -8.17
CA VAL A 117 2.05 2.26 -8.01
C VAL A 117 2.44 2.38 -6.54
N LEU A 118 1.44 2.54 -5.66
CA LEU A 118 1.68 2.55 -4.22
C LEU A 118 2.08 1.18 -3.67
N ALA A 119 1.51 0.09 -4.18
CA ALA A 119 1.86 -1.26 -3.74
C ALA A 119 3.32 -1.60 -4.07
N ARG A 120 3.83 -1.15 -5.23
CA ARG A 120 5.25 -1.24 -5.54
C ARG A 120 6.10 -0.51 -4.50
N THR A 121 5.75 0.73 -4.21
CA THR A 121 6.44 1.56 -3.22
C THR A 121 6.37 0.91 -1.83
N PHE A 122 5.23 0.31 -1.48
CA PHE A 122 4.99 -0.38 -0.21
C PHE A 122 5.92 -1.59 -0.04
N ILE A 123 6.05 -2.45 -1.07
CA ILE A 123 6.99 -3.58 -1.07
C ILE A 123 8.43 -3.08 -0.90
N GLU A 124 8.83 -2.06 -1.65
CA GLU A 124 10.17 -1.47 -1.55
C GLU A 124 10.41 -0.87 -0.14
N ASN A 125 9.39 -0.35 0.52
CA ASN A 125 9.51 0.12 1.92
C ASN A 125 9.56 -1.03 2.93
N ILE A 126 8.88 -2.17 2.68
CA ILE A 126 9.02 -3.38 3.50
C ILE A 126 10.46 -3.86 3.43
N GLU A 127 11.02 -3.92 2.22
CA GLU A 127 12.41 -4.28 1.96
C GLU A 127 13.39 -3.38 2.73
N ILE A 128 13.20 -2.06 2.68
CA ILE A 128 14.00 -1.11 3.46
C ILE A 128 13.83 -1.35 4.95
N ALA A 129 12.60 -1.55 5.43
CA ALA A 129 12.34 -1.81 6.85
C ALA A 129 13.07 -3.07 7.34
N MET A 130 13.09 -4.15 6.55
CA MET A 130 13.85 -5.36 6.84
C MET A 130 15.37 -5.08 6.89
N ALA A 131 15.91 -4.32 5.92
CA ALA A 131 17.32 -3.96 5.90
C ALA A 131 17.72 -3.10 7.12
N LEU A 132 16.87 -2.14 7.51
CA LEU A 132 17.03 -1.32 8.71
C LEU A 132 16.98 -2.16 9.98
N ALA A 133 16.07 -3.14 10.07
CA ALA A 133 16.02 -4.03 11.23
C ALA A 133 17.24 -4.96 11.32
N LEU A 134 17.79 -5.37 10.18
CA LEU A 134 18.94 -6.26 10.10
C LEU A 134 20.23 -5.59 10.58
N ASP A 135 20.55 -4.40 10.05
CA ASP A 135 21.87 -3.79 10.19
C ASP A 135 21.85 -2.36 10.75
N ALA A 136 22.55 -2.18 11.88
CA ALA A 136 22.65 -0.89 12.56
C ALA A 136 23.38 0.17 11.71
N ALA A 137 24.38 -0.22 10.92
CA ALA A 137 25.11 0.71 10.07
C ALA A 137 24.22 1.24 8.94
N THR A 138 23.34 0.41 8.40
CA THR A 138 22.31 0.81 7.43
C THR A 138 21.29 1.76 8.06
N CYS A 139 20.89 1.54 9.33
CA CYS A 139 20.07 2.48 10.09
C CYS A 139 20.71 3.86 10.25
N GLU A 140 21.98 3.91 10.64
CA GLU A 140 22.74 5.16 10.79
C GLU A 140 22.90 5.89 9.45
N ALA A 141 23.25 5.15 8.39
CA ALA A 141 23.38 5.71 7.06
C ALA A 141 22.05 6.31 6.56
N PHE A 142 20.93 5.64 6.83
CA PHE A 142 19.60 6.15 6.48
C PHE A 142 19.24 7.41 7.27
N ALA A 143 19.52 7.44 8.59
CA ALA A 143 19.22 8.57 9.47
C ALA A 143 19.92 9.86 9.03
N HIS A 144 21.11 9.73 8.47
CA HIS A 144 21.96 10.85 8.06
C HIS A 144 21.96 11.09 6.54
N THR A 145 21.08 10.41 5.78
CA THR A 145 21.09 10.53 4.33
C THR A 145 20.65 11.92 3.89
N THR A 146 21.50 12.57 3.10
CA THR A 146 21.18 13.80 2.36
C THR A 146 21.09 13.54 0.84
N ASP A 147 21.70 12.45 0.39
CA ASP A 147 21.59 11.92 -0.97
C ASP A 147 20.95 10.53 -0.93
N THR A 148 19.68 10.48 -1.31
CA THR A 148 18.90 9.24 -1.40
C THR A 148 19.52 8.27 -2.39
N ASN A 149 19.98 8.73 -3.56
CA ASN A 149 20.51 7.85 -4.60
C ASN A 149 21.81 7.17 -4.15
N ALA A 150 22.69 7.91 -3.48
CA ALA A 150 23.92 7.34 -2.92
C ALA A 150 23.63 6.27 -1.86
N PHE A 151 22.67 6.50 -0.96
CA PHE A 151 22.24 5.49 0.01
C PHE A 151 21.70 4.24 -0.69
N TRP A 152 20.78 4.42 -1.63
CA TRP A 152 20.19 3.31 -2.39
C TRP A 152 21.27 2.51 -3.10
N ASN A 153 22.15 3.17 -3.86
CA ASN A 153 23.24 2.54 -4.59
C ASN A 153 24.30 1.88 -3.70
N LYS A 154 24.32 2.15 -2.39
CA LYS A 154 25.28 1.54 -1.45
C LYS A 154 24.67 0.48 -0.54
N HIS A 155 23.40 0.64 -0.15
CA HIS A 155 22.80 -0.20 0.90
C HIS A 155 21.67 -1.10 0.41
N ILE A 156 20.98 -0.75 -0.69
CA ILE A 156 19.74 -1.42 -1.09
C ILE A 156 19.81 -1.97 -2.53
N GLY A 157 20.23 -1.15 -3.48
CA GLY A 157 20.22 -1.46 -4.91
C GLY A 157 21.15 -2.60 -5.33
N TYR A 158 21.05 -2.97 -6.60
CA TYR A 158 21.82 -4.05 -7.25
C TYR A 158 21.60 -5.44 -6.65
N GLY A 159 20.38 -5.72 -6.17
CA GLY A 159 19.99 -7.03 -5.65
C GLY A 159 20.39 -7.31 -4.21
N ARG A 160 21.19 -6.44 -3.57
CA ARG A 160 21.58 -6.59 -2.15
C ARG A 160 20.39 -6.63 -1.20
N VAL A 161 19.34 -5.90 -1.51
CA VAL A 161 18.11 -5.93 -0.73
C VAL A 161 17.55 -7.34 -0.57
N TYR A 162 17.66 -8.19 -1.60
CA TYR A 162 17.18 -9.57 -1.54
C TYR A 162 18.07 -10.44 -0.64
N GLU A 163 19.39 -10.22 -0.66
CA GLU A 163 20.31 -10.88 0.27
C GLU A 163 20.01 -10.47 1.72
N GLN A 164 19.75 -9.18 1.95
CA GLN A 164 19.35 -8.65 3.25
C GLN A 164 18.00 -9.23 3.71
N MET A 165 17.02 -9.37 2.81
CA MET A 165 15.74 -10.02 3.14
C MET A 165 15.94 -11.47 3.60
N LEU A 166 16.81 -12.24 2.94
CA LEU A 166 17.13 -13.61 3.34
C LEU A 166 17.82 -13.65 4.71
N GLN A 167 18.80 -12.77 4.94
CA GLN A 167 19.50 -12.66 6.22
C GLN A 167 18.56 -12.24 7.36
N TYR A 168 17.70 -11.25 7.11
CA TYR A 168 16.65 -10.82 8.04
C TYR A 168 15.69 -11.97 8.36
N SER A 169 15.23 -12.70 7.34
CA SER A 169 14.31 -13.83 7.48
C SER A 169 14.94 -14.94 8.33
N ALA A 170 16.20 -15.28 8.07
CA ALA A 170 16.94 -16.25 8.86
C ALA A 170 17.09 -15.81 10.31
N ALA A 171 17.39 -14.53 10.57
CA ALA A 171 17.47 -13.97 11.92
C ALA A 171 16.11 -13.94 12.66
N CYS A 172 15.01 -13.93 11.91
CA CYS A 172 13.66 -14.06 12.45
C CYS A 172 13.15 -15.51 12.45
N ASP A 173 14.04 -16.49 12.30
CA ASP A 173 13.74 -17.92 12.28
C ASP A 173 12.73 -18.33 11.20
N VAL A 174 12.62 -17.59 10.09
CA VAL A 174 11.79 -17.96 8.94
C VAL A 174 12.49 -19.05 8.13
N ASP A 175 11.73 -20.06 7.70
CA ASP A 175 12.25 -21.15 6.87
C ASP A 175 12.86 -20.63 5.55
N ASP A 176 14.01 -21.20 5.14
CA ASP A 176 14.77 -20.73 3.96
C ASP A 176 13.95 -20.84 2.67
N ALA A 177 13.15 -21.91 2.49
CA ALA A 177 12.32 -22.05 1.30
C ALA A 177 11.23 -20.97 1.28
N ARG A 178 10.61 -20.69 2.43
CA ARG A 178 9.62 -19.61 2.56
C ARG A 178 10.25 -18.22 2.34
N ALA A 179 11.46 -17.99 2.84
CA ALA A 179 12.18 -16.73 2.65
C ALA A 179 12.53 -16.49 1.17
N ARG A 180 12.98 -17.53 0.45
CA ARG A 180 13.25 -17.46 -0.99
C ARG A 180 11.97 -17.21 -1.79
N GLN A 181 10.86 -17.85 -1.42
CA GLN A 181 9.57 -17.62 -2.06
C GLN A 181 9.12 -16.16 -1.91
N LEU A 182 9.30 -15.56 -0.72
CA LEU A 182 9.00 -14.14 -0.50
C LEU A 182 9.86 -13.22 -1.38
N VAL A 183 11.15 -13.50 -1.51
CA VAL A 183 12.07 -12.75 -2.38
C VAL A 183 11.66 -12.82 -3.84
N GLU A 184 11.36 -14.01 -4.36
CA GLU A 184 10.91 -14.16 -5.76
C GLU A 184 9.57 -13.44 -5.99
N ARG A 185 8.65 -13.56 -5.04
CA ARG A 185 7.37 -12.85 -5.09
C ARG A 185 7.55 -11.33 -5.13
N HIS A 186 8.47 -10.76 -4.34
CA HIS A 186 8.81 -9.33 -4.41
C HIS A 186 9.37 -8.93 -5.79
N LYS A 187 10.22 -9.76 -6.41
CA LYS A 187 10.75 -9.50 -7.76
C LYS A 187 9.63 -9.51 -8.80
N GLU A 188 8.76 -10.51 -8.75
CA GLU A 188 7.61 -10.66 -9.65
C GLU A 188 6.63 -9.51 -9.49
N ALA A 189 6.29 -9.13 -8.25
CA ALA A 189 5.40 -8.02 -7.96
C ALA A 189 5.96 -6.68 -8.46
N LYS A 190 7.25 -6.40 -8.24
CA LYS A 190 7.88 -5.18 -8.78
C LYS A 190 7.86 -5.15 -10.30
N LYS A 191 8.06 -6.29 -10.96
CA LYS A 191 7.92 -6.40 -12.42
C LYS A 191 6.48 -6.14 -12.86
N LEU A 192 5.50 -6.76 -12.22
CA LEU A 192 4.07 -6.62 -12.51
C LEU A 192 3.61 -5.16 -12.38
N PHE A 193 3.97 -4.49 -11.28
CA PHE A 193 3.55 -3.11 -11.00
C PHE A 193 4.37 -2.05 -11.75
N SER A 194 5.41 -2.46 -12.50
CA SER A 194 6.25 -1.54 -13.26
C SER A 194 5.46 -0.86 -14.38
N ASP A 195 4.54 -1.57 -15.04
CA ASP A 195 3.73 -1.01 -16.13
C ASP A 195 2.86 0.15 -15.64
N SER A 196 2.19 -0.03 -14.49
CA SER A 196 1.39 1.01 -13.84
C SER A 196 2.22 2.24 -13.43
N THR A 197 3.50 2.05 -13.10
CA THR A 197 4.40 3.14 -12.68
C THR A 197 4.86 4.00 -13.87
N HIS A 198 5.09 3.39 -15.03
CA HIS A 198 5.62 4.08 -16.21
C HIS A 198 4.54 4.55 -17.20
N GLY A 199 3.26 4.40 -16.86
CA GLY A 199 2.16 4.75 -17.75
C GLY A 199 2.13 3.87 -18.99
N GLY A 200 2.38 2.57 -18.81
CA GLY A 200 2.41 1.62 -19.90
C GLY A 200 1.07 1.49 -20.62
N ARG A 201 1.12 0.90 -21.82
CA ARG A 201 -0.08 0.76 -22.67
C ARG A 201 -1.15 -0.09 -21.98
N GLU A 202 -0.75 -1.16 -21.31
CA GLU A 202 -1.68 -2.11 -20.69
C GLU A 202 -2.40 -1.48 -19.51
N SER A 203 -1.68 -0.86 -18.58
CA SER A 203 -2.27 -0.11 -17.46
C SER A 203 -3.15 1.06 -17.91
N SER A 204 -2.77 1.76 -18.98
CA SER A 204 -3.60 2.82 -19.57
C SER A 204 -4.91 2.29 -20.16
N LEU A 205 -4.84 1.18 -20.90
CA LEU A 205 -6.03 0.52 -21.44
C LEU A 205 -6.93 -0.02 -20.33
N PHE A 206 -6.36 -0.65 -19.31
CA PHE A 206 -7.11 -1.15 -18.15
C PHE A 206 -7.82 -0.03 -17.38
N THR A 207 -7.19 1.16 -17.29
CA THR A 207 -7.80 2.33 -16.66
C THR A 207 -8.96 2.91 -17.48
N ALA A 208 -8.83 2.91 -18.81
CA ALA A 208 -9.88 3.41 -19.70
C ALA A 208 -11.05 2.41 -19.84
N PHE A 209 -10.73 1.11 -19.79
CA PHE A 209 -11.62 -0.02 -20.04
C PHE A 209 -11.44 -1.06 -18.94
N SER A 210 -12.04 -0.80 -17.78
CA SER A 210 -11.87 -1.66 -16.60
C SER A 210 -12.86 -2.82 -16.63
N PRO A 211 -12.41 -4.09 -16.62
CA PRO A 211 -13.31 -5.24 -16.57
C PRO A 211 -14.22 -5.19 -15.34
N SER A 212 -15.49 -5.59 -15.48
CA SER A 212 -16.41 -5.66 -14.35
C SER A 212 -16.03 -6.80 -13.40
N LEU A 213 -16.11 -6.55 -12.09
CA LEU A 213 -15.93 -7.57 -11.07
C LEU A 213 -16.99 -8.68 -11.13
N THR A 214 -18.22 -8.34 -11.51
CA THR A 214 -19.38 -9.24 -11.38
C THR A 214 -19.84 -9.87 -12.69
N ASN A 215 -19.44 -9.29 -13.82
CA ASN A 215 -19.81 -9.80 -15.15
C ASN A 215 -18.59 -9.75 -16.09
N SER A 216 -18.04 -10.91 -16.42
CA SER A 216 -16.84 -11.04 -17.27
C SER A 216 -17.01 -10.48 -18.68
N ASP A 217 -18.25 -10.36 -19.16
CA ASP A 217 -18.56 -9.84 -20.50
C ASP A 217 -18.72 -8.31 -20.50
N GLU A 218 -18.68 -7.66 -19.33
CA GLU A 218 -18.85 -6.22 -19.17
C GLU A 218 -17.55 -5.49 -18.87
N VAL A 219 -17.46 -4.27 -19.38
CA VAL A 219 -16.34 -3.36 -19.16
C VAL A 219 -16.89 -2.00 -18.75
N HIS A 220 -16.35 -1.45 -17.67
CA HIS A 220 -16.57 -0.07 -17.27
C HIS A 220 -15.73 0.85 -18.16
N PHE A 221 -16.42 1.70 -18.92
CA PHE A 221 -15.83 2.72 -19.78
C PHE A 221 -16.15 4.12 -19.26
N LEU A 222 -15.19 5.06 -19.37
CA LEU A 222 -15.31 6.44 -18.85
C LEU A 222 -15.67 6.53 -17.36
N SER A 223 -15.35 5.49 -16.59
CA SER A 223 -15.64 5.45 -15.16
C SER A 223 -14.59 6.22 -14.37
N LEU A 224 -15.01 6.97 -13.36
CA LEU A 224 -14.11 7.55 -12.36
C LEU A 224 -13.56 6.50 -11.37
N GLY A 225 -14.04 5.26 -11.41
CA GLY A 225 -13.59 4.17 -10.56
C GLY A 225 -14.41 2.91 -10.77
N ALA A 226 -13.77 1.75 -10.76
CA ALA A 226 -14.41 0.46 -10.90
C ALA A 226 -13.70 -0.59 -10.05
N HIS A 227 -14.48 -1.45 -9.39
CA HIS A 227 -13.93 -2.66 -8.81
C HIS A 227 -13.76 -3.72 -9.90
N THR A 228 -12.61 -4.39 -9.88
CA THR A 228 -12.24 -5.41 -10.85
C THR A 228 -11.65 -6.62 -10.14
N TYR A 229 -11.38 -7.72 -10.84
CA TYR A 229 -10.61 -8.84 -10.29
C TYR A 229 -9.22 -8.39 -9.78
N HIS A 230 -8.67 -7.31 -10.35
CA HIS A 230 -7.38 -6.76 -9.92
C HIS A 230 -7.48 -6.14 -8.52
N THR A 231 -8.65 -5.62 -8.15
CA THR A 231 -8.92 -5.14 -6.79
C THR A 231 -8.76 -6.28 -5.77
N GLN A 232 -9.31 -7.46 -6.06
CA GLN A 232 -9.20 -8.65 -5.21
C GLN A 232 -7.76 -9.14 -5.13
N PHE A 233 -7.11 -9.30 -6.28
CA PHE A 233 -5.71 -9.70 -6.37
C PHE A 233 -4.82 -8.79 -5.52
N LEU A 234 -4.92 -7.48 -5.72
CA LEU A 234 -4.04 -6.53 -5.05
C LEU A 234 -4.29 -6.46 -3.54
N ALA A 235 -5.56 -6.49 -3.11
CA ALA A 235 -5.91 -6.51 -1.70
C ALA A 235 -5.35 -7.74 -0.98
N LEU A 236 -5.50 -8.93 -1.58
CA LEU A 236 -4.96 -10.17 -1.04
C LEU A 236 -3.43 -10.16 -1.06
N PHE A 237 -2.84 -9.69 -2.16
CA PHE A 237 -1.39 -9.58 -2.31
C PHE A 237 -0.79 -8.75 -1.16
N VAL A 238 -1.34 -7.56 -0.93
CA VAL A 238 -0.87 -6.66 0.13
C VAL A 238 -1.07 -7.27 1.51
N ALA A 239 -2.20 -7.93 1.77
CA ALA A 239 -2.44 -8.62 3.03
C ALA A 239 -1.41 -9.73 3.30
N GLN A 240 -1.04 -10.52 2.29
CA GLN A 240 -0.01 -11.56 2.39
C GLN A 240 1.37 -10.95 2.72
N GLU A 241 1.75 -9.82 2.09
CA GLU A 241 3.00 -9.12 2.43
C GLU A 241 3.02 -8.66 3.89
N ILE A 242 1.90 -8.14 4.37
CA ILE A 242 1.76 -7.69 5.76
C ILE A 242 1.85 -8.86 6.71
N GLN A 243 1.19 -9.98 6.40
CA GLN A 243 1.26 -11.20 7.21
C GLN A 243 2.70 -11.70 7.33
N ALA A 244 3.44 -11.78 6.21
CA ALA A 244 4.83 -12.19 6.21
C ALA A 244 5.71 -11.25 7.04
N PHE A 245 5.56 -9.93 6.83
CA PHE A 245 6.33 -8.92 7.54
C PHE A 245 6.01 -8.88 9.04
N ALA A 246 4.72 -8.76 9.40
CA ALA A 246 4.27 -8.70 10.79
C ALA A 246 4.62 -9.98 11.56
N GLY A 247 4.42 -11.15 10.94
CA GLY A 247 4.80 -12.44 11.50
C GLY A 247 6.30 -12.54 11.77
N SER A 248 7.13 -12.04 10.84
CA SER A 248 8.59 -12.00 11.03
C SER A 248 9.01 -11.09 12.18
N ILE A 249 8.36 -9.94 12.37
CA ILE A 249 8.64 -9.04 13.50
C ILE A 249 8.32 -9.74 14.83
N VAL A 250 7.12 -10.30 14.95
CA VAL A 250 6.70 -11.00 16.18
C VAL A 250 7.68 -12.13 16.48
N LYS A 251 8.00 -12.97 15.50
CA LYS A 251 8.96 -14.07 15.68
C LYS A 251 10.37 -13.59 16.02
N GLY A 252 10.86 -12.57 15.32
CA GLY A 252 12.18 -11.98 15.53
C GLY A 252 12.36 -11.35 16.91
N THR A 253 11.31 -10.78 17.49
CA THR A 253 11.35 -10.26 18.88
C THR A 253 11.39 -11.38 19.93
N MET A 254 10.88 -12.56 19.60
CA MET A 254 10.85 -13.73 20.48
C MET A 254 12.06 -14.65 20.30
N SER A 255 12.92 -14.41 19.30
CA SER A 255 14.09 -15.23 19.03
C SER A 255 15.12 -15.15 20.17
N ARG A 256 15.96 -16.19 20.30
CA ARG A 256 17.00 -16.26 21.33
C ARG A 256 18.09 -15.20 21.15
N ASN A 257 18.31 -14.76 19.92
CA ASN A 257 19.24 -13.68 19.58
C ASN A 257 18.53 -12.67 18.67
N PRO A 258 17.69 -11.79 19.24
CA PRO A 258 16.95 -10.81 18.44
C PRO A 258 17.90 -9.89 17.67
N LEU A 259 17.42 -9.41 16.53
CA LEU A 259 18.05 -8.34 15.77
C LEU A 259 18.29 -7.10 16.64
N HIS A 260 19.24 -6.26 16.23
CA HIS A 260 19.75 -5.18 17.05
C HIS A 260 18.64 -4.21 17.53
N LEU A 261 17.64 -3.90 16.69
CA LEU A 261 16.48 -3.08 17.10
C LEU A 261 15.57 -3.84 18.07
N TYR A 262 15.33 -5.13 17.82
CA TYR A 262 14.37 -5.95 18.56
C TYR A 262 14.86 -6.32 19.97
N ARG A 263 16.16 -6.27 20.24
CA ARG A 263 16.71 -6.44 21.60
C ARG A 263 16.17 -5.43 22.60
N GLY A 264 15.85 -4.22 22.14
CA GLY A 264 15.27 -3.17 22.96
C GLY A 264 13.76 -3.29 23.13
N PHE A 265 13.11 -4.21 22.42
CA PHE A 265 11.65 -4.31 22.43
C PHE A 265 11.17 -5.01 23.69
N LYS A 266 10.19 -4.39 24.35
CA LYS A 266 9.57 -4.91 25.58
C LYS A 266 8.15 -5.35 25.26
N SER A 267 7.70 -6.42 25.90
CA SER A 267 6.31 -6.88 25.81
C SER A 267 5.38 -5.96 26.59
N THR A 268 5.06 -4.79 26.02
CA THR A 268 4.08 -3.83 26.56
C THR A 268 2.68 -4.14 26.04
N GLY A 269 1.66 -3.51 26.62
CA GLY A 269 0.29 -3.63 26.11
C GLY A 269 0.15 -3.20 24.65
N ARG A 270 0.89 -2.17 24.20
CA ARG A 270 0.86 -1.75 22.79
C ARG A 270 1.55 -2.75 21.87
N PHE A 271 2.65 -3.35 22.29
CA PHE A 271 3.27 -4.44 21.54
C PHE A 271 2.31 -5.62 21.40
N MET A 272 1.64 -6.02 22.49
CA MET A 272 0.67 -7.11 22.46
C MET A 272 -0.53 -6.81 21.57
N ASN A 273 -0.99 -5.56 21.48
CA ASN A 273 -2.04 -5.17 20.53
C ASN A 273 -1.57 -5.34 19.07
N ALA A 274 -0.34 -4.94 18.76
CA ALA A 274 0.22 -5.15 17.42
C ALA A 274 0.35 -6.65 17.11
N ALA A 275 0.89 -7.44 18.04
CA ALA A 275 1.00 -8.89 17.89
C ALA A 275 -0.37 -9.58 17.73
N ALA A 276 -1.40 -9.07 18.41
CA ALA A 276 -2.77 -9.57 18.28
C ALA A 276 -3.33 -9.31 16.87
N SER A 277 -3.19 -8.11 16.31
CA SER A 277 -3.59 -7.84 14.92
C SER A 277 -2.81 -8.71 13.91
N ALA A 278 -1.50 -8.90 14.13
CA ALA A 278 -0.70 -9.81 13.31
C ALA A 278 -1.22 -11.26 13.37
N HIS A 279 -1.61 -11.72 14.57
CA HIS A 279 -2.20 -13.04 14.76
C HIS A 279 -3.57 -13.18 14.09
N VAL A 280 -4.45 -12.18 14.22
CA VAL A 280 -5.76 -12.18 13.54
C VAL A 280 -5.58 -12.26 12.03
N LEU A 281 -4.71 -11.44 11.45
CA LEU A 281 -4.42 -11.49 10.01
C LEU A 281 -3.88 -12.86 9.58
N GLN A 282 -2.97 -13.44 10.36
CA GLN A 282 -2.44 -14.79 10.13
C GLN A 282 -3.53 -15.85 10.12
N GLU A 283 -4.46 -15.80 11.08
CA GLU A 283 -5.57 -16.75 11.19
C GLU A 283 -6.59 -16.59 10.05
N LEU A 284 -6.88 -15.34 9.64
CA LEU A 284 -7.78 -15.07 8.53
C LEU A 284 -7.21 -15.62 7.22
N LEU A 285 -5.94 -15.36 6.92
CA LEU A 285 -5.29 -15.92 5.73
C LEU A 285 -5.22 -17.46 5.80
N ALA A 286 -4.82 -18.03 6.95
CA ALA A 286 -4.76 -19.49 7.09
C ALA A 286 -6.09 -20.20 6.82
N ARG A 287 -7.23 -19.53 7.06
CA ARG A 287 -8.58 -20.09 6.86
C ARG A 287 -9.14 -19.83 5.47
N TYR A 288 -8.89 -18.65 4.92
CA TYR A 288 -9.62 -18.15 3.75
C TYR A 288 -8.76 -17.90 2.51
N GLU A 289 -7.43 -17.87 2.63
CA GLU A 289 -6.52 -17.53 1.52
C GLU A 289 -6.80 -18.34 0.26
N THR A 290 -6.82 -19.67 0.33
CA THR A 290 -7.07 -20.52 -0.84
C THR A 290 -8.43 -20.25 -1.50
N GLN A 291 -9.46 -19.94 -0.70
CA GLN A 291 -10.77 -19.60 -1.23
C GLN A 291 -10.73 -18.25 -1.95
N LEU A 292 -10.10 -17.24 -1.34
CA LEU A 292 -9.96 -15.90 -1.91
C LEU A 292 -9.08 -15.89 -3.17
N GLU A 293 -8.03 -16.71 -3.22
CA GLU A 293 -7.21 -16.89 -4.43
C GLU A 293 -8.03 -17.50 -5.58
N SER A 294 -8.84 -18.51 -5.29
CA SER A 294 -9.70 -19.14 -6.30
C SER A 294 -10.74 -18.17 -6.87
N SER A 295 -11.28 -17.27 -6.03
CA SER A 295 -12.24 -16.25 -6.46
C SER A 295 -11.59 -15.09 -7.22
N ALA A 296 -10.31 -14.80 -7.00
CA ALA A 296 -9.58 -13.74 -7.71
C ALA A 296 -9.06 -14.19 -9.09
N ALA A 297 -9.07 -15.50 -9.37
CA ALA A 297 -8.57 -16.09 -10.62
C ALA A 297 -9.68 -16.33 -11.67
N THR A 298 -10.95 -16.13 -11.30
CA THR A 298 -12.14 -16.21 -12.16
C THR A 298 -12.57 -14.84 -12.61
#